data_AF-B8AUF0-F1
#
_entry.id   AF-B8AUF0-F1
#
_cell.length_a   1.000
_cell.length_b   1.000
_cell.length_c   1.000
_cell.angle_alpha   90.00
_cell.angle_beta   90.00
_cell.angle_gamma   90.00
#
_symmetry.space_group_name_H-M   'P 1'
#
loop_
_entity.id
_entity.type
_entity.pdbx_description
1 polymer ?
#
loop_
_entity_poly.entity_id
_entity_poly.type
_entity_poly.pdbx_seq_one_letter_code
_entity_poly.pdbx_strand_id
1 'polypeptide(L)'
;MEKKALLVSDLLRKVNVDTLEEVCHLGSIECTSGEGRIIPASTYVNKAQSIFKFLPVLCFTESYIYQLDDLNEYNLQMVPGNDASLTISIEDVMEAIHLKSFDYRVLNLLMYCLTGQQVNEVHMEFLSISEFLVEISDDLYDYEDDVMNNTFNILRMFAAIYGPSEAPKMLAKCIGEAEEKYERFSKKLDPTLSGSYWRRCEEATKEGGKMSGHAYGTWNIPPLIRDEEFFRLERSNKRDASAITIT
;
A
#
# COMPACT_ATOMS: atom_id res chain seq x y z
N MET A 1 -0.84 15.65 5.47
CA MET A 1 -1.62 15.67 4.22
C MET A 1 -1.32 16.87 3.31
N GLU A 2 -1.28 18.11 3.81
CA GLU A 2 -0.96 19.32 3.01
C GLU A 2 0.38 19.23 2.25
N LYS A 3 1.43 18.67 2.86
CA LYS A 3 2.73 18.43 2.20
C LYS A 3 2.67 17.36 1.10
N LYS A 4 1.79 16.36 1.22
CA LYS A 4 1.64 15.27 0.23
C LYS A 4 0.83 15.73 -0.99
N ALA A 5 -0.21 16.53 -0.77
CA ALA A 5 -0.96 17.21 -1.84
C ALA A 5 -0.08 18.21 -2.60
N LEU A 6 0.79 18.96 -1.90
CA LEU A 6 1.81 19.81 -2.52
C LEU A 6 2.83 18.99 -3.33
N LEU A 7 3.28 17.84 -2.82
CA LEU A 7 4.23 16.97 -3.52
C LEU A 7 3.64 16.38 -4.81
N VAL A 8 2.40 15.89 -4.76
CA VAL A 8 1.67 15.41 -5.94
C VAL A 8 1.37 16.56 -6.91
N SER A 9 1.02 17.74 -6.40
CA SER A 9 0.86 18.95 -7.23
C SER A 9 2.18 19.38 -7.89
N ASP A 10 3.31 19.27 -7.19
CA ASP A 10 4.64 19.59 -7.74
C ASP A 10 5.12 18.51 -8.72
N LEU A 11 4.80 17.24 -8.50
CA LEU A 11 5.03 16.13 -9.44
C LEU A 11 4.22 16.34 -10.72
N LEU A 12 2.93 16.66 -10.60
CA LEU A 12 2.06 17.02 -11.72
C LEU A 12 2.48 18.32 -12.40
N ARG A 13 3.19 19.23 -11.71
CA ARG A 13 3.77 20.45 -12.30
C ARG A 13 5.09 20.20 -13.01
N LYS A 14 5.87 19.20 -12.57
CA LYS A 14 7.10 18.74 -13.23
C LYS A 14 6.81 17.94 -14.49
N VAL A 15 5.66 17.26 -14.56
CA VAL A 15 5.03 16.84 -15.81
C VAL A 15 4.45 18.08 -16.48
N ASN A 16 5.25 18.78 -17.28
CA ASN A 16 4.82 20.06 -17.85
C ASN A 16 3.75 19.86 -18.95
N VAL A 17 3.05 20.95 -19.31
CA VAL A 17 2.04 20.97 -20.38
C VAL A 17 2.62 20.44 -21.69
N ASP A 18 3.90 20.70 -21.96
CA ASP A 18 4.59 20.24 -23.16
C ASP A 18 4.79 18.71 -23.18
N THR A 19 5.06 18.09 -22.02
CA THR A 19 5.15 16.62 -21.85
C THR A 19 3.76 16.00 -22.03
N LEU A 20 2.73 16.67 -21.53
CA LEU A 20 1.34 16.27 -21.71
C LEU A 20 0.88 16.43 -23.17
N GLU A 21 1.31 17.49 -23.86
CA GLU A 21 1.08 17.73 -25.29
C GLU A 21 1.85 16.74 -26.16
N GLU A 22 3.12 16.46 -25.84
CA GLU A 22 3.97 15.50 -26.55
C GLU A 22 3.45 14.07 -26.38
N VAL A 23 3.03 13.69 -25.18
CA VAL A 23 2.34 12.41 -24.93
C VAL A 23 0.97 12.37 -25.62
N CYS A 24 0.23 13.48 -25.66
CA CYS A 24 -0.99 13.57 -26.45
C CYS A 24 -0.74 13.49 -27.96
N HIS A 25 0.39 14.01 -28.44
CA HIS A 25 0.81 13.97 -29.83
C HIS A 25 1.23 12.55 -30.23
N LEU A 26 2.00 11.86 -29.38
CA LEU A 26 2.40 10.46 -29.56
C LEU A 26 1.19 9.52 -29.56
N GLY A 27 0.23 9.70 -28.66
CA GLY A 27 -1.04 8.96 -28.68
C GLY A 27 -1.92 9.25 -29.90
N SER A 28 -1.73 10.40 -30.57
CA SER A 28 -2.41 10.74 -31.82
C SER A 28 -1.71 10.15 -33.05
N ILE A 29 -0.38 9.94 -32.98
CA ILE A 29 0.42 9.29 -34.03
C ILE A 29 0.13 7.79 -34.09
N GLU A 30 -0.14 7.14 -32.95
CA GLU A 30 -0.53 5.72 -32.92
C GLU A 30 -1.96 5.45 -33.41
N CYS A 31 -2.81 6.48 -33.52
CA CYS A 31 -4.16 6.37 -34.09
C CYS A 31 -4.21 6.56 -35.62
N THR A 32 -3.10 6.83 -36.29
CA THR A 32 -3.06 6.89 -37.77
C THR A 32 -2.53 5.60 -38.37
N SER A 33 -3.31 4.52 -38.26
CA SER A 33 -3.22 3.41 -39.21
C SER A 33 -4.36 3.51 -40.22
N GLY A 34 -4.02 3.99 -41.43
CA GLY A 34 -4.81 3.80 -42.64
C GLY A 34 -5.92 4.82 -42.90
N GLU A 35 -5.68 5.69 -43.88
CA GLU A 35 -6.64 6.57 -44.57
C GLU A 35 -7.05 7.87 -43.84
N GLY A 36 -6.44 8.97 -44.30
CA GLY A 36 -6.66 10.33 -43.80
C GLY A 36 -8.08 10.85 -44.00
N ARG A 37 -8.97 10.55 -43.06
CA ARG A 37 -10.17 11.35 -42.78
C ARG A 37 -10.17 11.81 -41.33
N ILE A 38 -10.33 13.11 -41.15
CA ILE A 38 -10.56 13.75 -39.85
C ILE A 38 -11.95 13.33 -39.38
N ILE A 39 -12.00 12.49 -38.33
CA ILE A 39 -13.25 12.09 -37.67
C ILE A 39 -13.56 13.12 -36.58
N PRO A 40 -14.80 13.67 -36.48
CA PRO A 40 -15.17 14.63 -35.45
C PRO A 40 -15.00 14.03 -34.04
N ALA A 41 -14.56 14.86 -33.10
CA ALA A 41 -14.26 14.48 -31.71
C ALA A 41 -15.41 13.83 -30.91
N SER A 42 -16.61 13.72 -31.47
CA SER A 42 -17.78 13.09 -30.85
C SER A 42 -17.82 11.56 -30.96
N THR A 43 -16.84 10.90 -31.59
CA THR A 43 -16.88 9.44 -31.85
C THR A 43 -15.83 8.59 -31.13
N TYR A 44 -15.06 9.13 -30.18
CA TYR A 44 -14.13 8.33 -29.36
C TYR A 44 -14.86 7.55 -28.26
N VAL A 45 -15.70 6.61 -28.69
CA VAL A 45 -16.16 5.50 -27.86
C VAL A 45 -15.11 4.39 -27.96
N ASN A 46 -14.00 4.57 -27.25
CA ASN A 46 -13.16 3.47 -26.77
C ASN A 46 -12.36 3.96 -25.55
N LYS A 47 -13.05 4.01 -24.41
CA LYS A 47 -12.58 4.48 -23.09
C LYS A 47 -11.26 3.86 -22.61
N ALA A 48 -10.86 2.69 -23.13
CA ALA A 48 -9.65 2.00 -22.69
C ALA A 48 -8.36 2.58 -23.30
N GLN A 49 -8.38 3.07 -24.55
CA GLN A 49 -7.18 3.61 -25.20
C GLN A 49 -6.73 4.94 -24.58
N SER A 50 -7.66 5.70 -23.99
CA SER A 50 -7.37 6.93 -23.26
C SER A 50 -6.61 6.71 -21.95
N ILE A 51 -6.60 5.50 -21.37
CA ILE A 51 -5.82 5.22 -20.16
C ILE A 51 -4.33 5.11 -20.47
N PHE A 52 -3.97 4.63 -21.66
CA PHE A 52 -2.57 4.51 -22.09
C PHE A 52 -1.90 5.87 -22.27
N LYS A 53 -2.67 6.94 -22.54
CA LYS A 53 -2.19 8.32 -22.49
C LYS A 53 -1.59 8.70 -21.13
N PHE A 54 -2.08 8.08 -20.06
CA PHE A 54 -1.60 8.33 -18.70
C PHE A 54 -0.63 7.27 -18.22
N LEU A 55 -0.38 6.20 -18.99
CA LEU A 55 0.49 5.10 -18.58
C LEU A 55 1.90 5.57 -18.20
N PRO A 56 2.58 6.47 -18.95
CA PRO A 56 3.89 6.97 -18.53
C PRO A 56 3.85 7.70 -17.18
N VAL A 57 2.80 8.49 -16.93
CA VAL A 57 2.61 9.22 -15.65
C VAL A 57 2.28 8.25 -14.52
N LEU A 58 1.47 7.22 -14.79
CA LEU A 58 1.13 6.17 -13.83
C LEU A 58 2.37 5.35 -13.44
N CYS A 59 3.17 4.89 -14.41
CA CYS A 59 4.41 4.15 -14.16
C CYS A 59 5.45 4.99 -13.42
N PHE A 60 5.59 6.28 -13.76
CA PHE A 60 6.46 7.18 -13.02
C PHE A 60 5.98 7.38 -11.58
N THR A 61 4.67 7.58 -11.39
CA THR A 61 4.07 7.76 -10.06
C THR A 61 4.27 6.51 -9.20
N GLU A 62 3.98 5.33 -9.74
CA GLU A 62 4.24 4.04 -9.10
C GLU A 62 5.72 3.88 -8.72
N SER A 63 6.64 4.13 -9.66
CA SER A 63 8.08 4.02 -9.39
C SER A 63 8.55 4.99 -8.31
N TYR A 64 7.97 6.18 -8.24
CA TYR A 64 8.31 7.18 -7.24
C TYR A 64 7.68 6.86 -5.87
N ILE A 65 6.48 6.27 -5.84
CA ILE A 65 5.87 5.75 -4.63
C ILE A 65 6.77 4.67 -4.03
N TYR A 66 7.25 3.70 -4.82
CA TYR A 66 8.19 2.68 -4.33
C TYR A 66 9.48 3.27 -3.75
N GLN A 67 10.06 4.29 -4.39
CA GLN A 67 11.23 4.98 -3.84
C GLN A 67 10.95 5.68 -2.51
N LEU A 68 9.75 6.24 -2.34
CA LEU A 68 9.33 6.84 -1.08
C LEU A 68 9.09 5.78 -0.01
N ASP A 69 8.54 4.62 -0.39
CA ASP A 69 8.34 3.50 0.51
C ASP A 69 9.67 2.97 1.04
N ASP A 70 10.64 2.68 0.15
CA ASP A 70 12.01 2.30 0.51
C ASP A 70 12.65 3.31 1.48
N LEU A 71 12.45 4.62 1.23
CA LEU A 71 13.00 5.67 2.07
C LEU A 71 12.29 5.72 3.44
N ASN A 72 10.97 5.52 3.48
CA ASN A 72 10.20 5.47 4.71
C ASN A 72 10.63 4.26 5.54
N GLU A 73 10.73 3.07 4.94
CA GLU A 73 11.23 1.87 5.61
C GLU A 73 12.64 2.06 6.16
N TYR A 74 13.54 2.66 5.38
CA TYR A 74 14.89 3.00 5.85
C TYR A 74 14.87 3.92 7.07
N ASN A 75 14.04 4.96 7.05
CA ASN A 75 13.89 5.88 8.19
C ASN A 75 13.19 5.23 9.40
N LEU A 76 12.39 4.19 9.15
CA LEU A 76 11.69 3.40 10.16
C LEU A 76 12.53 2.22 10.69
N GLN A 77 13.79 2.06 10.25
CA GLN A 77 14.73 1.10 10.86
C GLN A 77 15.00 1.46 12.32
N MET A 78 14.06 1.06 13.17
CA MET A 78 14.18 1.08 14.61
C MET A 78 14.94 -0.19 14.98
N VAL A 79 16.21 -0.05 15.36
CA VAL A 79 16.92 -1.11 16.07
C VAL A 79 16.39 -1.08 17.50
N PRO A 80 15.64 -2.09 18.00
CA PRO A 80 15.37 -2.22 19.42
C PRO A 80 16.66 -2.74 20.05
N GLY A 81 17.67 -1.88 20.16
CA GLY A 81 18.98 -2.20 20.68
C GLY A 81 19.23 -1.36 21.91
N ASN A 82 18.92 -1.92 23.08
CA ASN A 82 19.39 -1.64 24.45
C ASN A 82 19.65 -0.20 24.94
N ASP A 83 19.46 0.85 24.14
CA ASP A 83 19.62 2.24 24.56
C ASP A 83 18.31 2.71 25.19
N ALA A 84 18.34 2.79 26.52
CA ALA A 84 17.21 3.04 27.41
C ALA A 84 16.59 4.46 27.32
N SER A 85 16.63 5.12 26.16
CA SER A 85 16.23 6.53 26.03
C SER A 85 15.02 6.79 25.13
N LEU A 86 14.58 5.85 24.30
CA LEU A 86 13.45 6.05 23.38
C LEU A 86 12.37 5.01 23.64
N THR A 87 11.43 5.35 24.51
CA THR A 87 10.16 4.61 24.65
C THR A 87 9.32 4.89 23.41
N ILE A 88 9.23 3.92 22.51
CA ILE A 88 8.34 3.95 21.34
C ILE A 88 6.90 4.01 21.85
N SER A 89 6.13 5.02 21.42
CA SER A 89 4.71 5.13 21.75
C SER A 89 3.84 4.43 20.71
N ILE A 90 2.57 4.16 21.04
CA ILE A 90 1.64 3.61 20.06
C ILE A 90 1.36 4.62 18.94
N GLU A 91 1.38 5.92 19.26
CA GLU A 91 1.23 6.99 18.28
C GLU A 91 2.34 6.96 17.22
N ASP A 92 3.60 6.71 17.63
CA ASP A 92 4.73 6.60 16.70
C ASP A 92 4.56 5.42 15.74
N VAL A 93 4.10 4.27 16.25
CA VAL A 93 3.85 3.06 15.45
C VAL A 93 2.73 3.30 14.44
N MET A 94 1.65 3.96 14.87
CA MET A 94 0.52 4.24 13.98
C MET A 94 0.88 5.28 12.91
N GLU A 95 1.70 6.27 13.24
CA GLU A 95 2.22 7.23 12.25
C GLU A 95 3.18 6.53 11.27
N ALA A 96 4.06 5.64 11.74
CA ALA A 96 4.96 4.86 10.90
C ALA A 96 4.19 4.07 9.82
N ILE A 97 3.15 3.34 10.23
CA ILE A 97 2.30 2.58 9.30
C ILE A 97 1.58 3.54 8.34
N HIS A 98 1.06 4.67 8.82
CA HIS A 98 0.42 5.65 7.95
C HIS A 98 1.36 6.27 6.90
N LEU A 99 2.66 6.30 7.19
CA LEU A 99 3.70 6.75 6.27
C LEU A 99 4.10 5.67 5.27
N LYS A 100 4.09 4.39 5.66
CA LYS A 100 4.27 3.24 4.78
C LYS A 100 3.06 3.06 3.83
N SER A 101 1.86 3.22 4.36
CA SER A 101 0.59 2.94 3.66
C SER A 101 -0.04 4.18 2.99
N PHE A 102 0.21 4.43 1.70
CA PHE A 102 -0.46 5.55 1.02
C PHE A 102 -0.66 5.43 -0.50
N ASP A 103 -0.25 4.32 -1.09
CA ASP A 103 -0.18 4.12 -2.53
C ASP A 103 -1.55 4.25 -3.17
N TYR A 104 -2.57 3.60 -2.59
CA TYR A 104 -3.92 3.60 -3.14
C TYR A 104 -4.56 4.99 -3.10
N ARG A 105 -4.33 5.77 -2.04
CA ARG A 105 -4.79 7.17 -1.96
C ARG A 105 -4.11 8.03 -3.00
N VAL A 106 -2.78 7.91 -3.18
CA VAL A 106 -2.08 8.69 -4.21
C VAL A 106 -2.56 8.33 -5.61
N LEU A 107 -2.70 7.04 -5.91
CA LEU A 107 -3.22 6.58 -7.20
C LEU A 107 -4.66 7.05 -7.43
N ASN A 108 -5.54 7.00 -6.42
CA ASN A 108 -6.91 7.49 -6.56
C ASN A 108 -6.98 9.01 -6.70
N LEU A 109 -6.17 9.77 -5.96
CA LEU A 109 -6.06 11.23 -6.12
C LEU A 109 -5.62 11.58 -7.55
N LEU A 110 -4.64 10.85 -8.08
CA LEU A 110 -4.24 11.00 -9.48
C LEU A 110 -5.42 10.73 -10.42
N MET A 111 -6.20 9.67 -10.20
CA MET A 111 -7.38 9.38 -11.01
C MET A 111 -8.45 10.48 -10.92
N TYR A 112 -8.70 11.06 -9.75
CA TYR A 112 -9.58 12.23 -9.60
C TYR A 112 -9.09 13.41 -10.43
N CYS A 113 -7.79 13.73 -10.35
CA CYS A 113 -7.16 14.79 -11.13
C CYS A 113 -7.27 14.55 -12.64
N LEU A 114 -6.91 13.35 -13.11
CA LEU A 114 -6.90 12.99 -14.53
C LEU A 114 -8.30 12.98 -15.15
N THR A 115 -9.33 12.72 -14.34
CA THR A 115 -10.74 12.70 -14.78
C THR A 115 -11.45 14.03 -14.57
N GLY A 116 -10.78 15.05 -14.00
CA GLY A 116 -11.37 16.35 -13.67
C GLY A 116 -12.49 16.27 -12.63
N GLN A 117 -12.52 15.19 -11.83
CA GLN A 117 -13.50 15.00 -10.78
C GLN A 117 -13.04 15.65 -9.48
N GLN A 118 -13.99 16.14 -8.69
CA GLN A 118 -13.66 16.58 -7.33
C GLN A 118 -13.32 15.38 -6.46
N VAL A 119 -12.30 15.53 -5.62
CA VAL A 119 -11.88 14.51 -4.66
C VAL A 119 -13.02 14.24 -3.68
N ASN A 120 -13.39 12.97 -3.55
CA ASN A 120 -14.35 12.55 -2.55
C ASN A 120 -13.61 12.27 -1.23
N GLU A 121 -13.81 13.13 -0.23
CA GLU A 121 -13.16 13.00 1.08
C GLU A 121 -13.53 11.70 1.80
N VAL A 122 -14.79 11.26 1.71
CA VAL A 122 -15.24 9.98 2.30
C VAL A 122 -14.51 8.80 1.66
N HIS A 123 -14.25 8.88 0.36
CA HIS A 123 -13.46 7.87 -0.35
C HIS A 123 -11.99 7.88 0.12
N MET A 124 -11.38 9.05 0.34
CA MET A 124 -10.01 9.14 0.85
C MET A 124 -9.88 8.61 2.29
N GLU A 125 -10.86 8.88 3.15
CA GLU A 125 -10.91 8.33 4.51
C GLU A 125 -11.07 6.81 4.48
N PHE A 126 -11.95 6.29 3.62
CA PHE A 126 -12.10 4.86 3.42
C PHE A 126 -10.79 4.19 2.97
N LEU A 127 -10.11 4.78 1.98
CA LEU A 127 -8.84 4.24 1.48
C LEU A 127 -7.77 4.23 2.56
N SER A 128 -7.66 5.27 3.37
CA SER A 128 -6.69 5.29 4.47
C SER A 128 -6.90 4.15 5.47
N ILE A 129 -8.14 3.72 5.70
CA ILE A 129 -8.44 2.57 6.57
C ILE A 129 -8.14 1.26 5.84
N SER A 130 -8.49 1.17 4.56
CA SER A 130 -8.21 0.00 3.73
C SER A 130 -6.70 -0.28 3.63
N GLU A 131 -5.90 0.76 3.38
CA GLU A 131 -4.43 0.70 3.32
C GLU A 131 -3.87 0.20 4.65
N PHE A 132 -4.33 0.76 5.77
CA PHE A 132 -3.89 0.34 7.11
C PHE A 132 -4.14 -1.16 7.37
N LEU A 133 -5.32 -1.68 6.97
CA LEU A 133 -5.62 -3.10 7.11
C LEU A 133 -4.75 -3.96 6.19
N VAL A 134 -4.48 -3.52 4.96
CA VAL A 134 -3.61 -4.25 4.02
C VAL A 134 -2.18 -4.33 4.57
N GLU A 135 -1.60 -3.23 5.07
CA GLU A 135 -0.26 -3.27 5.66
C GLU A 135 -0.17 -4.22 6.85
N ILE A 136 -1.18 -4.26 7.73
CA ILE A 136 -1.16 -5.22 8.85
C ILE A 136 -1.21 -6.65 8.32
N SER A 137 -1.96 -6.90 7.26
CA SER A 137 -2.01 -8.22 6.65
C SER A 137 -0.64 -8.63 6.11
N ASP A 138 0.05 -7.71 5.42
CA ASP A 138 1.37 -7.94 4.83
C ASP A 138 2.42 -8.11 5.94
N ASP A 139 2.48 -7.24 6.94
CA ASP A 139 3.34 -7.39 8.11
C ASP A 139 3.12 -8.72 8.85
N LEU A 140 1.88 -9.18 9.00
CA LEU A 140 1.60 -10.47 9.65
C LEU A 140 2.05 -11.66 8.80
N TYR A 141 1.99 -11.53 7.47
CA TYR A 141 2.44 -12.54 6.53
C TYR A 141 3.97 -12.61 6.47
N ASP A 142 4.64 -11.46 6.39
CA ASP A 142 6.09 -11.31 6.26
C ASP A 142 6.84 -11.27 7.60
N TYR A 143 6.13 -11.43 8.73
CA TYR A 143 6.67 -11.30 10.09
C TYR A 143 8.03 -11.97 10.33
N GLU A 144 8.20 -13.21 9.89
CA GLU A 144 9.47 -13.91 10.07
C GLU A 144 10.60 -13.29 9.24
N ASP A 145 10.31 -12.89 8.00
CA ASP A 145 11.28 -12.28 7.10
C ASP A 145 11.63 -10.86 7.58
N ASP A 146 10.67 -10.12 8.14
CA ASP A 146 10.93 -8.82 8.76
C ASP A 146 11.82 -8.93 10.01
N VAL A 147 11.58 -9.94 10.86
CA VAL A 147 12.45 -10.22 12.00
C VAL A 147 13.86 -10.61 11.53
N MET A 148 13.96 -11.35 10.41
CA MET A 148 15.25 -11.72 9.81
C MET A 148 16.01 -10.51 9.28
N ASN A 149 15.32 -9.62 8.56
CA ASN A 149 15.90 -8.43 7.95
C ASN A 149 16.03 -7.26 8.92
N ASN A 150 15.47 -7.39 10.12
CA ASN A 150 15.37 -6.34 11.13
C ASN A 150 14.65 -5.08 10.59
N THR A 151 13.60 -5.29 9.80
CA THR A 151 12.75 -4.25 9.22
C THR A 151 11.52 -4.00 10.09
N PHE A 152 10.88 -2.83 9.92
CA PHE A 152 9.68 -2.50 10.67
C PHE A 152 8.62 -3.60 10.53
N ASN A 153 7.92 -3.91 11.62
CA ASN A 153 6.77 -4.80 11.60
C ASN A 153 5.86 -4.48 12.78
N ILE A 154 4.56 -4.31 12.54
CA ILE A 154 3.60 -3.88 13.56
C ILE A 154 3.54 -4.83 14.76
N LEU A 155 3.65 -6.15 14.55
CA LEU A 155 3.59 -7.10 15.65
C LEU A 155 4.83 -7.00 16.55
N ARG A 156 6.02 -6.77 15.96
CA ARG A 156 7.26 -6.49 16.73
C ARG A 156 7.10 -5.23 17.59
N MET A 157 6.52 -4.18 17.01
CA MET A 157 6.31 -2.92 17.71
C MET A 157 5.28 -3.05 18.84
N PHE A 158 4.18 -3.76 18.60
CA PHE A 158 3.20 -4.05 19.65
C PHE A 158 3.82 -4.88 20.78
N ALA A 159 4.72 -5.83 20.48
CA ALA A 159 5.47 -6.58 21.48
C ALA A 159 6.42 -5.69 22.29
N ALA A 160 7.06 -4.71 21.66
CA ALA A 160 7.91 -3.73 22.36
C ALA A 160 7.12 -2.83 23.31
N ILE A 161 5.90 -2.44 22.95
CA ILE A 161 5.05 -1.54 23.76
C ILE A 161 4.30 -2.29 24.87
N TYR A 162 3.62 -3.38 24.53
CA TYR A 162 2.68 -4.08 25.42
C TYR A 162 3.26 -5.35 26.04
N GLY A 163 4.44 -5.77 25.58
CA GLY A 163 5.04 -7.05 25.96
C GLY A 163 4.45 -8.24 25.22
N PRO A 164 5.15 -9.38 25.23
CA PRO A 164 4.84 -10.52 24.35
C PRO A 164 3.52 -11.24 24.66
N SER A 165 2.97 -11.07 25.86
CA SER A 165 1.70 -11.71 26.24
C SER A 165 0.47 -10.92 25.83
N GLU A 166 0.54 -9.58 25.84
CA GLU A 166 -0.59 -8.71 25.53
C GLU A 166 -0.58 -8.20 24.09
N ALA A 167 0.59 -8.16 23.43
CA ALA A 167 0.72 -7.65 22.06
C ALA A 167 -0.24 -8.28 21.04
N PRO A 168 -0.40 -9.62 20.95
CA PRO A 168 -1.35 -10.21 20.00
C PRO A 168 -2.81 -9.80 20.27
N LYS A 169 -3.18 -9.65 21.55
CA LYS A 169 -4.53 -9.22 21.95
C LYS A 169 -4.77 -7.76 21.59
N MET A 170 -3.79 -6.90 21.85
CA MET A 170 -3.85 -5.48 21.53
C MET A 170 -3.88 -5.25 20.03
N LEU A 171 -3.12 -6.01 19.26
CA LEU A 171 -3.16 -5.96 17.80
C LEU A 171 -4.50 -6.44 17.24
N ALA A 172 -5.03 -7.56 17.75
CA ALA A 172 -6.35 -8.03 17.37
C ALA A 172 -7.46 -7.00 17.67
N LYS A 173 -7.35 -6.29 18.80
CA LYS A 173 -8.26 -5.19 19.13
C LYS A 173 -8.14 -4.03 18.13
N CYS A 174 -6.91 -3.62 17.80
CA CYS A 174 -6.65 -2.57 16.82
C CYS A 174 -7.23 -2.90 15.44
N ILE A 175 -7.03 -4.14 14.98
CA ILE A 175 -7.62 -4.66 13.75
C ILE A 175 -9.15 -4.56 13.80
N GLY A 176 -9.78 -5.05 14.87
CA GLY A 176 -11.24 -5.00 15.01
C GLY A 176 -11.80 -3.57 14.96
N GLU A 177 -11.15 -2.61 15.63
CA GLU A 177 -11.54 -1.20 15.57
C GLU A 177 -11.38 -0.61 14.15
N ALA A 178 -10.38 -1.05 13.39
CA ALA A 178 -10.17 -0.64 12.01
C ALA A 178 -11.21 -1.28 11.06
N GLU A 179 -11.55 -2.56 11.24
CA GLU A 179 -12.62 -3.25 10.49
C GLU A 179 -13.99 -2.58 10.70
N GLU A 180 -14.33 -2.23 11.95
CA GLU A 180 -15.56 -1.49 12.24
C GLU A 180 -15.61 -0.13 11.52
N LYS A 181 -14.48 0.59 11.49
CA LYS A 181 -14.36 1.84 10.74
C LYS A 181 -14.50 1.59 9.24
N TYR A 182 -13.84 0.56 8.71
CA TYR A 182 -13.90 0.16 7.30
C TYR A 182 -15.36 -0.09 6.88
N GLU A 183 -16.10 -0.91 7.63
CA GLU A 183 -17.51 -1.19 7.35
C GLU A 183 -18.37 0.07 7.37
N ARG A 184 -18.17 0.90 8.39
CA ARG A 184 -18.93 2.15 8.55
C ARG A 184 -18.71 3.10 7.39
N PHE A 185 -17.48 3.20 6.90
CA PHE A 185 -17.14 4.05 5.75
C PHE A 185 -17.57 3.44 4.43
N SER A 186 -17.43 2.12 4.26
CA SER A 186 -17.91 1.40 3.08
C SER A 186 -19.40 1.67 2.82
N LYS A 187 -20.23 1.69 3.88
CA LYS A 187 -21.67 2.01 3.80
C LYS A 187 -21.98 3.46 3.39
N LYS A 188 -21.01 4.38 3.50
CA LYS A 188 -21.16 5.79 3.09
C LYS A 188 -20.71 6.04 1.65
N LEU A 189 -19.99 5.10 1.04
CA LEU A 189 -19.54 5.22 -0.34
C LEU A 189 -20.70 5.02 -1.33
N ASP A 190 -20.44 5.42 -2.58
CA ASP A 190 -21.29 4.98 -3.68
C ASP A 190 -21.38 3.44 -3.70
N PRO A 191 -22.59 2.84 -3.79
CA PRO A 191 -22.77 1.39 -3.72
C PRO A 191 -21.98 0.59 -4.78
N THR A 192 -21.76 1.18 -5.95
CA THR A 192 -20.99 0.55 -7.04
C THR A 192 -19.51 0.54 -6.71
N LEU A 193 -19.02 1.66 -6.16
CA LEU A 193 -17.64 1.78 -5.70
C LEU A 193 -17.36 0.84 -4.53
N SER A 194 -18.20 0.85 -3.49
CA SER A 194 -18.08 -0.09 -2.37
C SER A 194 -18.12 -1.53 -2.86
N GLY A 195 -19.05 -1.87 -3.76
CA GLY A 195 -19.17 -3.21 -4.32
C GLY A 195 -17.91 -3.67 -5.08
N SER A 196 -17.20 -2.74 -5.71
CA SER A 196 -15.93 -3.03 -6.41
C SER A 196 -14.81 -3.35 -5.41
N TYR A 197 -14.70 -2.60 -4.31
CA TYR A 197 -13.72 -2.89 -3.25
C TYR A 197 -13.98 -4.23 -2.57
N TRP A 198 -15.24 -4.51 -2.23
CA TRP A 198 -15.62 -5.80 -1.66
C TRP A 198 -15.24 -6.97 -2.57
N ARG A 199 -15.51 -6.86 -3.87
CA ARG A 199 -15.11 -7.88 -4.84
C ARG A 199 -13.60 -8.07 -4.89
N ARG A 200 -12.82 -6.97 -4.91
CA ARG A 200 -11.36 -7.05 -4.92
C ARG A 200 -10.82 -7.72 -3.64
N CYS A 201 -11.40 -7.44 -2.47
CA CYS A 201 -11.04 -8.10 -1.22
C CYS A 201 -11.29 -9.62 -1.27
N GLU A 202 -12.44 -10.04 -1.83
CA GLU A 202 -12.73 -11.47 -2.04
C GLU A 202 -11.75 -12.14 -3.01
N GLU A 203 -11.39 -11.45 -4.10
CA GLU A 203 -10.41 -11.92 -5.08
C GLU A 203 -9.03 -12.08 -4.43
N ALA A 204 -8.56 -11.09 -3.68
CA ALA A 204 -7.28 -11.15 -2.96
C ALA A 204 -7.24 -12.31 -1.95
N THR A 205 -8.34 -12.53 -1.23
CA THR A 205 -8.45 -13.64 -0.27
C THR A 205 -8.34 -15.00 -0.97
N LYS A 206 -8.91 -15.14 -2.17
CA LYS A 206 -8.81 -16.36 -2.99
C LYS A 206 -7.41 -16.55 -3.58
N GLU A 207 -6.79 -15.47 -4.05
CA GLU A 207 -5.39 -15.47 -4.55
C GLU A 207 -4.42 -15.95 -3.46
N GLY A 208 -4.66 -15.56 -2.21
CA GLY A 208 -3.96 -16.05 -1.02
C GLY A 208 -4.30 -17.50 -0.59
N GLY A 209 -5.04 -18.25 -1.40
CA GLY A 209 -5.31 -19.69 -1.19
C GLY A 209 -6.45 -20.02 -0.22
N LYS A 210 -7.20 -19.04 0.30
CA LYS A 210 -8.36 -19.29 1.19
C LYS A 210 -9.65 -19.40 0.39
N MET A 211 -10.24 -20.61 0.36
CA MET A 211 -11.47 -20.92 -0.38
C MET A 211 -12.76 -20.76 0.46
N SER A 212 -12.64 -20.54 1.76
CA SER A 212 -13.78 -20.39 2.69
C SER A 212 -13.38 -19.55 3.90
N GLY A 213 -14.19 -18.56 4.27
CA GLY A 213 -13.92 -17.68 5.41
C GLY A 213 -14.79 -16.42 5.42
N HIS A 214 -14.51 -15.51 6.35
CA HIS A 214 -15.14 -14.18 6.41
C HIS A 214 -14.80 -13.38 5.14
N ALA A 215 -15.63 -12.39 4.78
CA ALA A 215 -15.44 -11.59 3.57
C ALA A 215 -14.12 -10.77 3.54
N TYR A 216 -13.47 -10.63 4.69
CA TYR A 216 -12.14 -10.01 4.86
C TYR A 216 -10.99 -11.02 4.95
N GLY A 217 -11.26 -12.30 4.71
CA GLY A 217 -10.33 -13.38 5.01
C GLY A 217 -10.35 -13.75 6.49
N THR A 218 -9.23 -14.21 7.03
CA THR A 218 -9.11 -14.57 8.45
C THR A 218 -7.73 -14.15 8.91
N TRP A 219 -7.69 -13.31 9.94
CA TRP A 219 -6.45 -12.85 10.54
C TRP A 219 -5.69 -14.02 11.18
N ASN A 220 -4.44 -14.18 10.78
CA ASN A 220 -3.52 -15.14 11.35
C ASN A 220 -2.39 -14.34 12.01
N ILE A 221 -2.51 -14.05 13.30
CA ILE A 221 -1.40 -13.43 14.04
C ILE A 221 -0.38 -14.53 14.36
N PRO A 222 0.85 -14.47 13.83
CA PRO A 222 1.84 -15.52 14.04
C PRO A 222 2.31 -15.55 15.50
N PRO A 223 2.84 -16.70 15.97
CA PRO A 223 3.47 -16.77 17.27
C PRO A 223 4.65 -15.79 17.36
N LEU A 224 4.70 -15.02 18.44
CA LEU A 224 5.80 -14.08 18.66
C LEU A 224 7.14 -14.77 18.81
N ILE A 225 8.12 -14.28 18.06
CA ILE A 225 9.54 -14.61 18.22
C ILE A 225 10.04 -13.87 19.46
N ARG A 226 10.29 -14.61 20.54
CA ARG A 226 10.67 -14.02 21.84
C ARG A 226 12.12 -13.53 21.90
N ASP A 227 12.99 -14.19 21.15
CA ASP A 227 14.40 -13.88 21.06
C ASP A 227 14.76 -13.76 19.58
N GLU A 228 14.64 -12.53 19.07
CA GLU A 228 14.88 -12.24 17.67
C GLU A 228 16.37 -12.37 17.29
N GLU A 229 17.29 -12.09 18.22
CA GLU A 229 18.73 -12.25 17.98
C GLU A 229 19.08 -13.72 17.79
N PHE A 230 18.56 -14.58 18.68
CA PHE A 230 18.72 -16.03 18.55
C PHE A 230 18.06 -16.55 17.28
N PHE A 231 16.85 -16.10 16.95
CA PHE A 231 16.13 -16.50 15.74
C PHE A 231 16.93 -16.16 14.47
N ARG A 232 17.48 -14.94 14.39
CA ARG A 232 18.36 -14.50 13.29
C ARG A 232 19.61 -15.36 13.19
N LEU A 233 20.28 -15.61 14.32
CA LEU A 233 21.50 -16.42 14.36
C LEU A 233 21.24 -17.87 13.91
N GLU A 234 20.16 -18.49 14.39
CA GLU A 234 19.81 -19.88 14.05
C GLU A 234 19.50 -20.04 12.56
N ARG A 235 18.75 -19.10 11.96
CA ARG A 235 18.40 -19.16 10.53
C ARG A 235 19.58 -18.85 9.61
N SER A 236 20.45 -17.91 9.97
CA SER A 236 21.68 -17.64 9.20
C SER A 236 22.58 -18.88 9.15
N ASN A 237 22.80 -19.52 10.30
CA ASN A 237 23.61 -20.75 10.36
C ASN A 237 23.02 -21.92 9.55
N LYS A 238 21.68 -22.06 9.49
CA LYS A 238 21.01 -23.08 8.67
C LYS A 238 21.12 -22.80 7.17
N ARG A 239 21.06 -21.53 6.74
CA ARG A 239 21.27 -21.15 5.33
C ARG A 239 22.70 -21.49 4.89
N ASP A 240 23.70 -21.19 5.73
CA ASP A 240 25.10 -21.51 5.45
C ASP A 240 25.35 -23.02 5.38
N ALA A 241 24.79 -23.81 6.31
CA ALA A 241 24.90 -25.27 6.29
C ALA A 241 24.23 -25.92 5.05
N SER A 242 23.10 -25.36 4.60
CA SER A 242 22.39 -25.82 3.41
C SER A 242 23.14 -25.48 2.12
N ALA A 243 23.80 -24.32 2.06
CA ALA A 243 24.64 -23.91 0.93
C ALA A 243 25.90 -24.77 0.79
N ILE A 244 26.50 -25.21 1.90
CA ILE A 244 27.69 -26.08 1.92
C ILE A 244 27.37 -27.51 1.45
N THR A 245 26.11 -27.96 1.56
CA THR A 245 25.71 -29.33 1.19
C THR A 245 25.45 -29.49 -0.33
N ILE A 246 25.43 -28.40 -1.10
CA ILE A 246 25.13 -28.39 -2.54
C ILE A 246 26.39 -28.35 -3.43
N THR A 247 27.59 -28.33 -2.86
CA THR A 247 28.88 -28.43 -3.59
C THR A 247 29.48 -29.82 -3.52
#